data_AF-A0A9E1EJ50-F1
#
_entry.id   AF-A0A9E1EJ50-F1
#
_cell.length_a   1.000
_cell.length_b   1.000
_cell.length_c   1.000
_cell.angle_alpha   90.00
_cell.angle_beta   90.00
_cell.angle_gamma   90.00
#
_symmetry.space_group_name_H-M   'P 1'
#
loop_
_entity.id
_entity.type
_entity.pdbx_description
1 polymer ?
#
loop_
_entity_poly.entity_id
_entity_poly.type
_entity_poly.pdbx_seq_one_letter_code
_entity_poly.pdbx_strand_id
1 'polypeptide(L)'
;MANTKRKDKSRKVLRKGESQRPDGTYQFRWTDENRKRHCIYARNLDDLRYKEDEIDKDKKDGIKAEARYTSLNDMYELWRDLKRGIKNNTFENYKYMYETFVRNQIGSQFIMSIKKTD
;
A
#
# COMPACT_ATOMS: atom_id res chain seq x y z
N MET A 1 9.99 -14.27 33.36
CA MET A 1 8.54 -14.03 33.55
C MET A 1 7.81 -14.66 32.37
N ALA A 2 6.87 -15.58 32.60
CA ALA A 2 6.10 -16.20 31.52
C ALA A 2 5.33 -15.10 30.78
N ASN A 3 5.59 -14.92 29.49
CA ASN A 3 4.89 -13.95 28.65
C ASN A 3 3.48 -14.49 28.40
N THR A 4 2.54 -14.21 29.30
CA THR A 4 1.15 -14.65 29.20
C THR A 4 0.57 -14.07 27.91
N LYS A 5 0.41 -14.93 26.89
CA LYS A 5 -0.14 -14.52 25.60
C LYS A 5 -1.53 -13.94 25.81
N ARG A 6 -1.77 -12.74 25.26
CA ARG A 6 -3.07 -12.08 25.32
C ARG A 6 -4.13 -12.96 24.65
N LYS A 7 -5.29 -13.09 25.28
CA LYS A 7 -6.43 -13.83 24.75
C LYS A 7 -7.64 -12.91 24.60
N ASP A 8 -8.52 -13.24 23.66
CA ASP A 8 -9.82 -12.57 23.49
C ASP A 8 -10.86 -13.08 24.53
N LYS A 9 -12.08 -12.54 24.47
CA LYS A 9 -13.20 -12.97 25.34
C LYS A 9 -13.57 -14.45 25.15
N SER A 10 -13.29 -15.01 23.97
CA SER A 10 -13.53 -16.40 23.60
C SER A 10 -12.32 -17.32 23.87
N ARG A 11 -11.31 -16.82 24.61
CA ARG A 11 -10.05 -17.51 24.96
C ARG A 11 -9.14 -17.87 23.77
N LYS A 12 -9.39 -17.34 22.56
CA LYS A 12 -8.45 -17.43 21.43
C LYS A 12 -7.22 -16.57 21.71
N VAL A 13 -6.06 -17.06 21.30
CA VAL A 13 -4.78 -16.35 21.48
C VAL A 13 -4.61 -15.29 20.39
N LEU A 14 -4.30 -14.07 20.81
CA LEU A 14 -4.02 -12.94 19.95
C LEU A 14 -2.52 -12.79 19.66
N ARG A 15 -2.18 -12.45 18.42
CA ARG A 15 -0.82 -12.14 17.94
C ARG A 15 -0.40 -10.74 18.41
N LYS A 16 0.88 -10.41 18.21
CA LYS A 16 1.41 -9.07 18.51
C LYS A 16 0.71 -8.04 17.63
N GLY A 17 0.16 -6.98 18.24
CA GLY A 17 -0.57 -5.94 17.51
C GLY A 17 -2.08 -6.16 17.45
N GLU A 18 -2.56 -7.40 17.62
CA GLU A 18 -3.98 -7.75 17.68
C GLU A 18 -4.61 -7.36 19.04
N SER A 19 -5.86 -6.90 19.01
CA SER A 19 -6.69 -6.67 20.20
C SER A 19 -8.17 -6.75 19.87
N GLN A 20 -9.00 -7.20 20.81
CA GLN A 20 -10.46 -7.16 20.70
C GLN A 20 -10.99 -5.90 21.38
N ARG A 21 -11.86 -5.16 20.69
CA ARG A 21 -12.53 -3.95 21.19
C ARG A 21 -13.75 -4.34 22.06
N PRO A 22 -14.26 -3.40 22.89
CA PRO A 22 -15.42 -3.67 23.72
C PRO A 22 -16.66 -4.12 22.94
N ASP A 23 -16.85 -3.56 21.75
CA ASP A 23 -17.93 -3.87 20.79
C ASP A 23 -17.80 -5.25 20.11
N GLY A 24 -16.74 -6.00 20.39
CA GLY A 24 -16.48 -7.33 19.83
C GLY A 24 -15.70 -7.33 18.52
N THR A 25 -15.47 -6.17 17.90
CA THR A 25 -14.62 -6.05 16.71
C THR A 25 -13.15 -6.25 17.06
N TYR A 26 -12.36 -6.70 16.09
CA TYR A 26 -10.93 -6.89 16.23
C TYR A 26 -10.18 -5.74 15.56
N GLN A 27 -9.03 -5.38 16.12
CA GLN A 27 -8.14 -4.38 15.56
C GLN A 27 -6.69 -4.89 15.56
N PHE A 28 -5.94 -4.49 14.54
CA PHE A 28 -4.50 -4.71 14.43
C PHE A 28 -3.79 -3.36 14.31
N ARG A 29 -2.79 -3.14 15.17
CA ARG A 29 -1.97 -1.92 15.20
C ARG A 29 -0.51 -2.23 14.94
N TRP A 30 0.09 -1.47 14.03
CA TRP A 30 1.52 -1.52 13.75
C TRP A 30 2.09 -0.13 13.51
N THR A 31 3.41 -0.04 13.57
CA THR A 31 4.18 1.14 13.18
C THR A 31 4.97 0.77 11.93
N ASP A 32 4.93 1.61 10.90
CA ASP A 32 5.72 1.39 9.68
C ASP A 32 7.18 1.87 9.83
N GLU A 33 7.98 1.70 8.77
CA GLU A 33 9.39 2.14 8.72
C GLU A 33 9.53 3.67 8.84
N ASN A 34 8.51 4.42 8.41
CA ASN A 34 8.43 5.88 8.53
C ASN A 34 7.97 6.34 9.93
N ARG A 35 7.87 5.42 10.90
CA ARG A 35 7.37 5.66 12.28
C ARG A 35 5.91 6.12 12.34
N LYS A 36 5.14 6.00 11.26
CA LYS A 36 3.71 6.30 11.23
C LYS A 36 2.92 5.11 11.77
N ARG A 37 1.93 5.42 12.61
CA ARG A 37 1.07 4.43 13.27
C ARG A 37 -0.14 4.13 12.39
N HIS A 38 -0.41 2.86 12.18
CA HIS A 38 -1.55 2.38 11.41
C HIS A 38 -2.45 1.47 12.25
N CYS A 39 -3.73 1.44 11.89
CA CYS A 39 -4.72 0.61 12.54
C CYS A 39 -5.73 0.11 11.50
N ILE A 40 -5.97 -1.21 11.47
CA ILE A 40 -7.05 -1.82 10.69
C ILE A 40 -8.04 -2.52 11.61
N TYR A 41 -9.27 -2.67 11.12
CA TYR A 41 -10.36 -3.27 11.87
C TYR A 41 -11.03 -4.40 11.07
N ALA A 42 -11.58 -5.38 11.78
CA ALA A 42 -12.41 -6.43 11.22
C ALA A 42 -13.45 -6.92 12.24
N ARG A 43 -14.55 -7.52 11.77
CA ARG A 43 -15.56 -8.12 12.66
C ARG A 43 -15.07 -9.44 13.27
N ASN A 44 -14.23 -10.17 12.53
CA ASN A 44 -13.79 -11.52 12.85
C ASN A 44 -12.26 -11.53 12.97
N LEU A 45 -11.72 -12.43 13.80
CA LEU A 45 -10.26 -12.55 13.94
C LEU A 45 -9.59 -13.08 12.66
N ASP A 46 -10.25 -13.97 11.94
CA ASP A 46 -9.71 -14.56 10.71
C ASP A 46 -9.67 -13.52 9.59
N ASP A 47 -10.71 -12.68 9.44
CA ASP A 47 -10.71 -11.54 8.52
C ASP A 47 -9.61 -10.51 8.87
N LEU A 48 -9.36 -10.29 10.16
CA LEU A 48 -8.27 -9.41 10.59
C LEU A 48 -6.93 -9.96 10.12
N ARG A 49 -6.70 -11.26 10.30
CA ARG A 49 -5.46 -11.94 9.91
C ARG A 49 -5.26 -11.99 8.40
N TYR A 50 -6.33 -12.17 7.63
CA TYR A 50 -6.26 -12.06 6.17
C TYR A 50 -5.74 -10.68 5.75
N LYS A 51 -6.27 -9.60 6.35
CA LYS A 51 -5.78 -8.23 6.08
C LYS A 51 -4.35 -8.01 6.56
N GLU A 52 -3.95 -8.61 7.69
CA GLU A 52 -2.56 -8.58 8.16
C GLU A 52 -1.62 -9.24 7.15
N ASP A 53 -1.99 -10.41 6.62
CA ASP A 53 -1.20 -11.16 5.65
C ASP A 53 -1.07 -10.39 4.32
N GLU A 54 -2.12 -9.68 3.88
CA GLU A 54 -2.06 -8.77 2.73
C GLU A 54 -1.05 -7.64 2.97
N ILE A 55 -1.08 -6.98 4.14
CA ILE A 55 -0.13 -5.92 4.51
C ILE A 55 1.31 -6.45 4.51
N ASP A 56 1.53 -7.65 5.06
CA ASP A 56 2.86 -8.24 5.12
C ASP A 56 3.36 -8.69 3.74
N LYS A 57 2.46 -9.13 2.84
CA LYS A 57 2.79 -9.38 1.44
C LYS A 57 3.21 -8.09 0.73
N ASP A 58 2.43 -7.03 0.86
CA ASP A 58 2.75 -5.74 0.24
C ASP A 58 4.10 -5.19 0.71
N LYS A 59 4.41 -5.34 2.01
CA LYS A 59 5.72 -4.97 2.56
C LYS A 59 6.85 -5.79 1.96
N LYS A 60 6.69 -7.11 1.83
CA LYS A 60 7.69 -8.00 1.22
C LYS A 60 7.94 -7.66 -0.24
N ASP A 61 6.88 -7.29 -0.96
CA ASP A 61 6.93 -6.87 -2.36
C ASP A 61 7.49 -5.44 -2.52
N GLY A 62 7.84 -4.75 -1.42
CA GLY A 62 8.34 -3.37 -1.42
C GLY A 62 7.28 -2.33 -1.82
N ILE A 63 6.01 -2.73 -1.83
CA ILE A 63 4.88 -1.87 -2.16
C ILE A 63 4.62 -0.98 -0.94
N LYS A 64 5.12 0.26 -1.02
CA LYS A 64 4.73 1.34 -0.10
C LYS A 64 3.21 1.47 -0.14
N ALA A 65 2.55 1.61 1.01
CA ALA A 65 1.09 1.78 1.05
C ALA A 65 0.64 3.03 0.26
N GLU A 66 1.54 4.00 0.09
CA GLU A 66 1.40 5.18 -0.75
C GLU A 66 1.40 4.85 -2.25
N ALA A 67 2.08 3.77 -2.67
CA ALA A 67 2.10 3.30 -4.06
C ALA A 67 0.72 2.82 -4.54
N ARG A 68 -0.15 2.35 -3.61
CA ARG A 68 -1.56 2.04 -3.92
C ARG A 68 -2.34 3.23 -4.44
N TYR A 69 -1.97 4.43 -3.99
CA TYR A 69 -2.66 5.68 -4.33
C TYR A 69 -1.83 6.56 -5.28
N THR A 70 -0.73 6.03 -5.81
CA THR A 70 0.10 6.74 -6.79
C THR A 70 -0.56 6.58 -8.17
N SER A 71 -0.98 7.70 -8.74
CA SER A 71 -1.47 7.72 -10.12
C SER A 71 -0.32 7.57 -11.11
N LEU A 72 -0.63 7.18 -12.34
CA LEU A 72 0.38 7.13 -13.40
C LEU A 72 1.01 8.52 -13.63
N ASN A 73 0.23 9.59 -13.50
CA ASN A 73 0.70 10.97 -13.58
C ASN A 73 1.71 11.31 -12.49
N ASP A 74 1.46 10.92 -11.23
CA ASP A 74 2.40 11.18 -10.14
C ASP A 74 3.76 10.51 -10.41
N MET A 75 3.75 9.29 -10.95
CA MET A 75 4.95 8.57 -11.32
C MET A 75 5.65 9.18 -12.55
N TYR A 76 4.88 9.68 -13.52
CA TYR A 76 5.43 10.43 -14.66
C TYR A 76 6.14 11.71 -14.22
N GLU A 77 5.53 12.48 -13.31
CA GLU A 77 6.15 13.70 -12.76
C GLU A 77 7.48 13.37 -12.08
N LEU A 78 7.48 12.33 -11.23
CA LEU A 78 8.71 11.87 -10.57
C LEU A 78 9.77 11.42 -11.59
N TRP A 79 9.36 10.69 -12.63
CA TRP A 79 10.27 10.28 -13.70
C TRP A 79 10.84 11.49 -14.44
N ARG A 80 10.02 12.49 -14.75
CA ARG A 80 10.44 13.72 -15.42
C ARG A 80 11.51 14.46 -14.60
N ASP A 81 11.34 14.50 -13.29
CA ASP A 81 12.27 15.18 -12.39
C ASP A 81 13.56 14.39 -12.13
N LEU A 82 13.50 13.05 -12.12
CA LEU A 82 14.64 12.20 -11.77
C LEU A 82 15.43 11.68 -12.97
N LYS A 83 14.84 11.61 -14.17
CA LYS A 83 15.51 10.99 -15.32
C LYS A 83 16.73 11.82 -15.75
N ARG A 84 17.89 11.15 -15.85
CA ARG A 84 19.16 11.71 -16.30
C ARG A 84 19.75 10.84 -17.42
N GLY A 85 20.69 11.41 -18.18
CA GLY A 85 21.45 10.67 -19.21
C GLY A 85 20.74 10.47 -20.55
N ILE A 86 19.62 11.16 -20.81
CA ILE A 86 18.92 11.15 -22.11
C ILE A 86 19.23 12.47 -22.84
N LYS A 87 19.45 12.41 -24.16
CA LYS A 87 19.57 13.61 -25.00
C LYS A 87 18.27 14.43 -24.97
N ASN A 88 18.37 15.75 -24.94
CA ASN A 88 17.21 16.65 -24.81
C ASN A 88 16.10 16.36 -25.82
N ASN A 89 16.42 16.17 -27.10
CA ASN A 89 15.40 15.88 -28.13
C ASN A 89 14.59 14.61 -27.81
N THR A 90 15.26 13.53 -27.42
CA THR A 90 14.59 12.29 -27.01
C THR A 90 13.76 12.48 -25.75
N PHE A 91 14.24 13.27 -24.79
CA PHE A 91 13.51 13.56 -23.55
C PHE A 91 12.25 14.40 -23.81
N GLU A 92 12.34 15.43 -24.65
CA GLU A 92 11.17 16.22 -25.07
C GLU A 92 10.15 15.37 -25.83
N ASN A 93 10.60 14.47 -26.72
CA ASN A 93 9.69 13.57 -27.43
C ASN A 93 8.93 12.64 -26.46
N TYR A 94 9.60 12.09 -25.44
CA TYR A 94 8.93 11.27 -24.43
C TYR A 94 7.90 12.06 -23.62
N LYS A 95 8.22 13.30 -23.22
CA LYS A 95 7.26 14.19 -22.55
C LYS A 95 6.05 14.48 -23.44
N TYR A 96 6.30 14.83 -24.69
CA TYR A 96 5.24 15.09 -25.67
C TYR A 96 4.30 13.90 -25.85
N MET A 97 4.84 12.69 -26.05
CA MET A 97 4.03 11.48 -26.19
C MET A 97 3.17 11.22 -24.95
N TYR A 98 3.75 11.35 -23.76
CA TYR A 98 3.00 11.13 -22.52
C TYR A 98 1.92 12.21 -22.30
N GLU A 99 2.26 13.49 -22.47
CA GLU A 99 1.35 14.61 -22.22
C GLU A 99 0.19 14.64 -23.24
N THR A 100 0.44 14.21 -24.47
CA THR A 100 -0.58 14.19 -25.53
C THR A 100 -1.53 13.00 -25.38
N PHE A 101 -1.00 11.80 -25.15
CA PHE A 101 -1.80 10.57 -25.26
C PHE A 101 -2.18 9.94 -23.92
N VAL A 102 -1.36 10.11 -22.88
CA VAL A 102 -1.49 9.34 -21.64
C VAL A 102 -2.09 10.19 -20.53
N ARG A 103 -1.62 11.43 -20.35
CA ARG A 103 -1.92 12.29 -19.20
C ARG A 103 -3.43 12.44 -18.91
N ASN A 104 -4.22 12.70 -19.95
CA ASN A 104 -5.66 12.96 -19.85
C ASN A 104 -6.52 11.69 -19.98
N GLN A 105 -5.93 10.55 -20.33
CA GLN A 105 -6.63 9.27 -20.49
C GLN A 105 -6.43 8.40 -19.24
N ILE A 106 -5.44 7.52 -19.27
CA ILE A 106 -5.12 6.61 -18.16
C ILE A 106 -4.24 7.26 -17.09
N GLY A 107 -3.74 8.48 -17.32
CA GLY A 107 -2.80 9.16 -16.43
C GLY A 107 -3.32 9.37 -15.00
N SER A 108 -4.61 9.61 -14.82
CA SER A 108 -5.24 9.77 -13.49
C SER A 108 -5.53 8.44 -12.79
N GLN A 109 -5.40 7.30 -13.49
CA GLN A 109 -5.64 5.99 -12.90
C GLN A 109 -4.46 5.58 -12.00
N PHE A 110 -4.78 4.81 -10.97
CA PHE A 110 -3.76 4.22 -10.11
C PHE A 110 -2.97 3.18 -10.89
N ILE A 111 -1.65 3.16 -10.69
CA ILE A 111 -0.77 2.22 -11.41
C ILE A 111 -1.23 0.77 -11.19
N MET A 112 -1.70 0.46 -9.97
CA MET A 112 -2.19 -0.87 -9.61
C MET A 112 -3.43 -1.32 -10.41
N SER A 113 -4.24 -0.39 -10.92
CA SER A 113 -5.41 -0.73 -11.75
C SER A 113 -5.08 -0.90 -13.23
N ILE A 114 -3.90 -0.45 -13.68
CA ILE A 114 -3.51 -0.53 -15.10
C ILE A 114 -2.98 -1.93 -15.38
N LYS A 115 -3.64 -2.63 -16.31
CA LYS A 115 -3.24 -3.97 -16.76
C LYS A 115 -2.96 -3.95 -18.26
N LYS A 116 -2.00 -4.76 -18.69
CA LYS A 116 -1.78 -5.01 -20.11
C LYS A 116 -2.97 -5.78 -20.66
N THR A 117 -3.51 -5.34 -21.79
CA THR A 117 -4.44 -6.14 -22.58
C THR A 117 -3.61 -7.16 -23.36
N ASP A 118 -3.84 -8.45 -23.13
CA ASP A 118 -3.19 -9.54 -23.87
C ASP A 118 -3.62 -9.58 -25.34
#